data_AF-R9AE01-F1
#
_entry.id   AF-R9AE01-F1
#
_cell.length_a   1.000
_cell.length_b   1.000
_cell.length_c   1.000
_cell.angle_alpha   90.00
_cell.angle_beta   90.00
_cell.angle_gamma   90.00
#
_symmetry.space_group_name_H-M   'P 1'
#
loop_
_entity.id
_entity.type
_entity.pdbx_description
1 polymer ?
#
loop_
_entity_poly.entity_id
_entity_poly.type
_entity_poly.pdbx_seq_one_letter_code
_entity_poly.pdbx_strand_id
1 'polypeptide(L)'
;MKTPEQIYVKSEKLFDPNAELLIAYPFGFKQRHVNDRGYINYNGNLIMIGNPFNGFNVGIKKEFDSVSIWFGNNKLGNLDQNLFLINPDSNSYKVHKPRKVTKKYYPSPDA
;
A
#
# COMPACT_ATOMS: atom_id res chain seq x y z
N MET A 1 -33.86 -5.70 13.92
CA MET A 1 -32.58 -5.08 13.52
C MET A 1 -31.49 -5.79 14.32
N LYS A 2 -30.44 -6.33 13.68
CA LYS A 2 -29.38 -7.05 14.43
C LYS A 2 -28.54 -6.03 15.22
N THR A 3 -28.18 -6.37 16.45
CA THR A 3 -27.30 -5.52 17.26
C THR A 3 -25.85 -5.65 16.79
N PRO A 4 -24.99 -4.64 16.99
CA PRO A 4 -23.59 -4.71 16.61
C PRO A 4 -22.88 -5.97 17.14
N GLU A 5 -23.18 -6.39 18.38
CA GLU A 5 -22.62 -7.59 19.00
C GLU A 5 -23.03 -8.90 18.29
N GLN A 6 -24.18 -8.92 17.60
CA GLN A 6 -24.62 -10.05 16.77
C GLN A 6 -23.92 -10.12 15.40
N ILE A 7 -23.14 -9.09 15.04
CA ILE A 7 -22.46 -8.96 13.75
C ILE A 7 -20.94 -8.96 13.95
N TYR A 8 -20.45 -8.31 15.00
CA TYR A 8 -19.04 -8.21 15.32
C TYR A 8 -18.61 -9.37 16.21
N VAL A 9 -17.85 -10.29 15.61
CA VAL A 9 -17.08 -11.29 16.36
C VAL A 9 -15.68 -10.73 16.58
N LYS A 10 -15.23 -10.68 17.83
CA LYS A 10 -13.87 -10.27 18.17
C LYS A 10 -12.89 -11.22 17.45
N SER A 11 -11.92 -10.66 16.73
CA SER A 11 -10.90 -11.48 16.07
C SER A 11 -10.07 -12.25 17.10
N GLU A 12 -9.76 -13.51 16.81
CA GLU A 12 -8.82 -14.31 17.60
C GLU A 12 -7.39 -13.74 17.55
N LYS A 13 -7.09 -12.92 16.54
CA LYS A 13 -5.78 -12.28 16.38
C LYS A 13 -5.55 -11.23 17.47
N LEU A 14 -4.58 -11.51 18.34
CA LEU A 14 -4.11 -10.55 19.33
C LEU A 14 -3.22 -9.49 18.66
N PHE A 15 -3.16 -8.31 19.27
CA PHE A 15 -2.20 -7.28 18.88
C PHE A 15 -0.79 -7.80 19.14
N ASP A 16 0.03 -7.85 18.10
CA ASP A 16 1.45 -8.20 18.20
C ASP A 16 2.27 -6.91 18.11
N PRO A 17 2.93 -6.48 19.20
CA PRO A 17 3.75 -5.27 19.20
C PRO A 17 4.98 -5.41 18.30
N ASN A 18 5.35 -6.63 17.91
CA ASN A 18 6.46 -6.92 16.99
C ASN A 18 5.98 -7.12 15.55
N ALA A 19 4.71 -6.83 15.24
CA ALA A 19 4.18 -7.02 13.89
C ALA A 19 4.95 -6.21 12.83
N GLU A 20 5.55 -5.07 13.20
CA GLU A 20 6.43 -4.30 12.32
C GLU A 20 7.72 -5.04 11.94
N LEU A 21 8.24 -5.91 12.83
CA LEU A 21 9.40 -6.77 12.56
C LEU A 21 9.08 -7.93 11.60
N LEU A 22 7.80 -8.22 11.33
CA LEU A 22 7.39 -9.25 10.39
C LEU A 22 7.68 -8.87 8.93
N ILE A 23 7.83 -7.58 8.62
CA ILE A 23 8.22 -7.10 7.29
C ILE A 23 9.75 -7.03 7.23
N ALA A 24 10.37 -8.20 7.25
CA ALA A 24 11.82 -8.33 7.04
C ALA A 24 12.11 -8.53 5.55
N TYR A 25 13.00 -7.70 5.01
CA TYR A 25 13.48 -7.88 3.64
C TYR A 25 14.76 -8.74 3.62
N PRO A 26 14.85 -9.74 2.72
CA PRO A 26 16.01 -10.62 2.65
C PRO A 26 17.26 -9.89 2.12
N PHE A 27 18.40 -10.59 2.11
CA PHE A 27 19.66 -10.09 1.59
C PHE A 27 19.51 -9.51 0.17
N GLY A 28 20.14 -8.35 -0.08
CA GLY A 28 20.06 -7.63 -1.36
C GLY A 28 19.03 -6.50 -1.41
N PHE A 29 18.17 -6.37 -0.39
CA PHE A 29 17.26 -5.24 -0.23
C PHE A 29 17.85 -4.16 0.68
N LYS A 30 17.78 -2.89 0.27
CA LYS A 30 17.99 -1.75 1.15
C LYS A 30 16.65 -1.30 1.72
N GLN A 31 16.56 -1.22 3.04
CA GLN A 31 15.33 -0.77 3.70
C GLN A 31 15.31 0.76 3.81
N ARG A 32 14.14 1.37 3.60
CA ARG A 32 13.90 2.79 3.84
C ARG A 32 12.59 2.99 4.56
N HIS A 33 12.62 3.83 5.59
CA HIS A 33 11.45 4.23 6.34
C HIS A 33 10.62 5.24 5.57
N VAL A 34 9.32 5.00 5.48
CA VAL A 34 8.35 5.93 4.89
C VAL A 34 7.95 6.95 5.96
N ASN A 35 8.17 8.23 5.67
CA ASN A 35 7.83 9.30 6.60
C ASN A 35 6.30 9.48 6.77
N ASP A 36 5.92 10.43 7.61
CA ASP A 36 4.53 10.83 7.90
C ASP A 36 3.76 11.40 6.68
N ARG A 37 4.44 11.63 5.55
CA ARG A 37 3.88 12.17 4.31
C ARG A 37 3.88 11.17 3.16
N GLY A 38 4.24 9.91 3.39
CA GLY A 38 4.24 8.86 2.37
C GLY A 38 5.48 8.82 1.49
N TYR A 39 6.58 9.48 1.89
CA TYR A 39 7.81 9.56 1.12
C TYR A 39 8.96 8.76 1.74
N ILE A 40 9.87 8.30 0.88
CA ILE A 40 11.20 7.83 1.26
C ILE A 40 12.27 8.73 0.67
N ASN A 41 13.44 8.77 1.31
CA ASN A 41 14.64 9.35 0.71
C ASN A 41 15.49 8.27 0.04
N TYR A 42 15.75 8.45 -1.26
CA TYR A 42 16.65 7.62 -2.04
C TYR A 42 17.62 8.49 -2.84
N ASN A 43 18.91 8.36 -2.54
CA ASN A 43 19.99 9.13 -3.17
C ASN A 43 19.74 10.66 -3.17
N GLY A 44 19.15 11.19 -2.10
CA GLY A 44 18.85 12.62 -1.98
C GLY A 44 17.51 13.05 -2.58
N ASN A 45 16.79 12.15 -3.27
CA ASN A 45 15.50 12.42 -3.88
C ASN A 45 14.36 11.85 -3.03
N LEU A 46 13.26 12.60 -2.96
CA LEU A 46 12.04 12.17 -2.28
C LEU A 46 11.18 11.38 -3.27
N ILE A 47 10.94 10.10 -2.98
CA ILE A 47 10.08 9.24 -3.79
C ILE A 47 8.77 9.02 -3.04
N MET A 48 7.65 9.33 -3.68
CA MET A 48 6.32 9.08 -3.15
C MET A 48 6.02 7.57 -3.22
N ILE A 49 5.84 6.94 -2.05
CA ILE A 49 5.34 5.56 -1.92
C ILE A 49 3.82 5.58 -1.72
N GLY A 50 3.33 6.50 -0.89
CA GLY A 50 1.93 6.70 -0.56
C GLY A 50 1.65 6.68 0.95
N ASN A 51 0.66 7.47 1.37
CA ASN A 51 0.26 7.63 2.77
C ASN A 51 -0.10 6.33 3.51
N PRO A 52 -0.69 5.28 2.88
CA PRO A 52 -0.98 4.03 3.59
C PRO A 52 0.26 3.32 4.15
N PHE A 53 1.46 3.68 3.69
CA PHE A 53 2.73 3.05 4.10
C PHE A 53 3.48 3.85 5.18
N ASN A 54 2.93 4.96 5.66
CA ASN A 54 3.55 5.79 6.70
C ASN A 54 3.93 4.96 7.93
N GLY A 55 5.15 5.18 8.45
CA GLY A 55 5.65 4.46 9.62
C GLY A 55 6.24 3.08 9.29
N PHE A 56 6.02 2.55 8.09
CA PHE A 56 6.59 1.27 7.68
C PHE A 56 7.91 1.43 6.93
N ASN A 57 8.69 0.35 6.92
CA ASN A 57 9.85 0.22 6.05
C ASN A 57 9.47 -0.43 4.71
N VAL A 58 9.91 0.18 3.62
CA VAL A 58 9.87 -0.41 2.28
C VAL A 58 11.23 -0.95 1.88
N GLY A 59 11.22 -2.00 1.08
CA GLY A 59 12.41 -2.63 0.54
C GLY A 59 12.73 -2.08 -0.84
N ILE A 60 13.98 -1.71 -1.06
CA ILE A 60 14.50 -1.26 -2.35
C ILE A 60 15.47 -2.33 -2.85
N LYS A 61 15.15 -2.93 -3.99
CA LYS A 61 16.01 -3.92 -4.64
C LYS A 61 16.59 -3.32 -5.91
N LYS A 62 17.92 -3.20 -5.95
CA LYS A 62 18.64 -2.78 -7.16
C LYS A 62 19.03 -4.03 -7.95
N GLU A 63 18.55 -4.10 -9.18
CA GLU A 63 19.00 -5.05 -10.20
C GLU A 63 19.89 -4.29 -11.21
N PHE A 64 20.44 -4.98 -12.23
CA PHE A 64 21.43 -4.38 -13.14
C PHE A 64 20.95 -3.05 -13.77
N ASP A 65 19.76 -3.06 -14.37
CA ASP A 65 19.19 -1.89 -15.07
C ASP A 65 17.94 -1.30 -14.39
N SER A 66 17.50 -1.88 -13.28
CA SER A 66 16.24 -1.45 -12.65
C SER A 66 16.35 -1.35 -11.13
N VAL A 67 15.54 -0.46 -10.57
CA VAL A 67 15.35 -0.36 -9.12
C VAL A 67 13.89 -0.65 -8.87
N SER A 68 13.60 -1.65 -8.04
CA SER A 68 12.23 -2.01 -7.67
C SER A 68 11.96 -1.72 -6.20
N ILE A 69 10.73 -1.32 -5.92
CA ILE A 69 10.25 -0.99 -4.57
C ILE A 69 9.24 -2.03 -4.14
N TRP A 70 9.39 -2.51 -2.91
CA TRP A 70 8.65 -3.63 -2.35
C TRP A 70 8.09 -3.28 -0.98
N PHE A 71 6.92 -3.84 -0.69
CA PHE A 71 6.31 -3.85 0.63
C PHE A 71 6.06 -5.30 1.07
N GLY A 72 6.92 -5.79 1.98
CA GLY A 72 7.02 -7.21 2.27
C GLY A 72 7.27 -8.03 0.99
N ASN A 73 6.43 -9.03 0.75
CA ASN A 73 6.52 -9.88 -0.44
C ASN A 73 5.85 -9.29 -1.69
N ASN A 74 5.28 -8.09 -1.60
CA ASN A 74 4.57 -7.46 -2.71
C ASN A 74 5.45 -6.42 -3.39
N LYS A 75 5.67 -6.57 -4.69
CA LYS A 75 6.31 -5.54 -5.51
C LYS A 75 5.31 -4.40 -5.74
N LEU A 76 5.67 -3.19 -5.33
CA LEU A 76 4.87 -2.00 -5.57
C LEU A 76 5.07 -1.51 -7.01
N GLY A 77 6.31 -1.58 -7.50
CA GLY A 77 6.66 -1.15 -8.85
C GLY A 77 8.15 -0.97 -9.08
N ASN A 78 8.48 -0.41 -10.23
CA ASN A 78 9.83 -0.01 -10.60
C ASN A 78 9.98 1.50 -10.46
N LEU A 79 11.13 1.94 -9.96
CA LEU A 79 11.49 3.35 -9.89
C LEU A 79 11.98 3.81 -11.26
N ASP A 80 11.34 4.83 -11.81
CA ASP A 80 11.90 5.63 -12.89
C ASP A 80 13.06 6.47 -12.34
N GLN A 81 14.28 6.18 -12.78
CA GLN A 81 15.48 6.85 -12.27
C GLN A 81 15.65 8.30 -12.78
N ASN A 82 14.89 8.69 -13.81
CA ASN A 82 14.92 10.06 -14.35
C ASN A 82 13.91 10.95 -13.63
N LEU A 83 12.71 10.42 -13.40
CA LEU A 83 11.60 11.17 -12.80
C LEU A 83 11.45 10.97 -11.28
N PHE A 84 12.12 9.97 -10.72
CA PHE A 84 11.96 9.54 -9.32
C PHE A 84 10.52 9.18 -8.95
N LEU A 85 9.77 8.64 -9.92
CA LEU A 85 8.40 8.18 -9.77
C LEU A 85 8.33 6.65 -9.81
N ILE A 86 7.32 6.09 -9.14
CA ILE A 86 7.07 4.65 -9.18
C ILE A 86 6.17 4.34 -10.37
N ASN A 87 6.69 3.56 -11.30
CA ASN A 87 5.89 2.90 -12.32
C ASN A 87 5.30 1.63 -11.69
N PRO A 88 3.98 1.59 -11.42
CA PRO A 88 3.35 0.47 -10.75
C PRO A 88 3.52 -0.80 -11.57
N ASP A 89 3.68 -1.94 -10.90
CA ASP A 89 3.79 -3.21 -11.60
C ASP A 89 2.48 -3.50 -12.34
N SER A 90 2.54 -3.88 -13.62
CA SER A 90 1.36 -4.17 -14.44
C SER A 90 0.56 -5.37 -13.92
N ASN A 91 1.14 -6.19 -13.05
CA ASN A 91 0.43 -7.29 -12.39
C ASN A 91 -0.11 -6.92 -10.99
N SER A 92 0.10 -5.68 -10.51
CA SER A 92 -0.27 -5.27 -9.15
C SER A 92 -1.77 -5.02 -8.95
N TYR A 93 -2.53 -4.78 -10.04
CA TYR A 93 -3.97 -4.58 -9.94
C TYR A 93 -4.71 -5.92 -9.94
N LYS A 94 -5.10 -6.37 -8.73
CA LYS A 94 -6.34 -7.15 -8.62
C LYS A 94 -7.45 -6.26 -9.19
N VAL A 95 -7.98 -6.67 -10.34
CA VAL A 95 -9.13 -6.10 -11.03
C VAL A 95 -10.08 -5.46 -10.03
N HIS A 96 -10.13 -4.13 -10.03
CA HIS A 96 -11.04 -3.40 -9.16
C HIS A 96 -12.45 -3.87 -9.54
N LYS A 97 -13.11 -4.66 -8.69
CA LYS A 97 -14.52 -5.00 -8.94
C LYS A 97 -15.26 -3.65 -9.01
N PRO A 98 -15.96 -3.34 -10.11
CA PRO A 98 -16.68 -2.09 -10.22
C PRO A 98 -17.62 -1.99 -9.02
N ARG A 99 -17.54 -0.87 -8.30
CA ARG A 99 -18.49 -0.59 -7.22
C ARG A 99 -19.87 -0.63 -7.85
N LYS A 100 -20.76 -1.52 -7.38
CA LYS A 100 -22.17 -1.49 -7.76
C LYS A 100 -22.71 -0.13 -7.30
N VAL A 101 -22.81 0.83 -8.21
CA VAL A 101 -23.48 2.09 -7.95
C VAL A 101 -24.96 1.75 -7.90
N THR A 102 -25.54 1.61 -6.70
CA THR A 102 -26.99 1.64 -6.56
C THR A 102 -27.44 3.03 -7.00
N LYS A 103 -28.10 3.12 -8.15
CA LYS A 103 -28.79 4.34 -8.56
C LYS A 103 -29.75 4.70 -7.42
N LYS A 104 -29.48 5.80 -6.71
CA LYS A 104 -30.47 6.37 -5.80
C LYS A 104 -31.60 6.89 -6.69
N TYR A 105 -32.73 6.20 -6.68
CA TYR A 105 -33.95 6.71 -7.27
C TYR A 105 -34.46 7.80 -6.31
N TYR A 106 -34.23 9.05 -6.67
CA TYR A 106 -34.92 10.16 -6.03
C TYR A 106 -36.27 10.31 -6.74
N PRO A 107 -37.40 10.21 -6.04
CA PRO A 107 -38.68 10.58 -6.64
C PRO A 107 -38.59 12.03 -7.07
N SER A 108 -39.02 12.32 -8.31
CA SER A 108 -39.14 13.70 -8.79
C SER A 108 -40.08 14.46 -7.86
N PRO A 109 -39.72 15.67 -7.40
CA PRO A 109 -40.73 16.58 -6.91
C PRO A 109 -41.57 17.01 -8.12
N ASP A 110 -42.84 16.65 -8.09
CA ASP A 110 -43.96 17.18 -8.88
C ASP A 110 -44.25 16.55 -10.25
N ALA A 111 -45.37 15.82 -10.31
CA ALA A 111 -46.47 16.01 -11.27
C ALA A 111 -47.76 15.36 -10.70
#